data_AF-I8VKN1-F1
#
_entry.id   AF-I8VKN1-F1
#
_cell.length_a   1.000
_cell.length_b   1.000
_cell.length_c   1.000
_cell.angle_alpha   90.00
_cell.angle_beta   90.00
_cell.angle_gamma   90.00
#
_symmetry.space_group_name_H-M   'P 1'
#
loop_
_entity.id
_entity.type
_entity.pdbx_description
1 polymer ?
#
loop_
_entity_poly.entity_id
_entity_poly.type
_entity_poly.pdbx_seq_one_letter_code
_entity_poly.pdbx_strand_id
1 'polypeptide(L)'
;MKLKVLLALCALLLLSAFIAERKEPITIFMIGDSTMANKSLKNGNIERGWGQMLPGYFTEEVVVDNHAMNGRSSLSFINEGRWDVVLSKIHKGDYVFIQFGHNDEKPRATLHTEPGSTFDDNLRRFVNETRAKGGNPVLFNSIVRRNFPPKGVTEIKGSYEKEGPVLVDTHGEYLESPRRVAGEMNVPFIDLNKLTHDLVTGMGVENSRKLFMWIPAGQYEFCPEGKIDNTHLNIYGGRIVAGLVVDALMEEVPALAKYVRRYDYVVAKDGSGDFFTVQEAVNAAVGGGKKTISILVRPGVYEEYVSMPESSPRIELVKQTGAEIRDNGFTQDVYVAPYKGDRVCAISYTFDDGLQEHYTLLFPKLEKYGFKGTFWIWGKCIENESAMQGKPRMSWAQIKEMSDKGQEISSHSWSHTNLKRVSLEEVKMEVEKNDSILYEKTGKIPRTFCYPFNAVNSDILKITSKNRVGTRTEQYPIGGDKSKSTPESLDKWVESLVNSGRWGVAMIHGISQGYDAFLNPEILWEHFSKVKALENKIWVGTFREVAAYTKEREKIRLNVLEKENGYNITPHLDMNAQLFTEPLTMVLKSVGNRVSEIRQDGKKLFLEKDADKILFDFNPYGGMIQIRFI
;
A
#
# COMPACT_ATOMS: atom_id res chain seq x y z
N MET A 1 11.36 50.64 45.88
CA MET A 1 12.18 49.94 44.85
C MET A 1 12.61 48.53 45.26
N LYS A 2 13.11 48.30 46.48
CA LYS A 2 13.69 47.00 46.89
C LYS A 2 12.75 45.79 46.82
N LEU A 3 11.45 45.95 47.16
CA LEU A 3 10.50 44.83 47.16
C LEU A 3 10.06 44.39 45.75
N LYS A 4 9.93 45.34 44.80
CA LYS A 4 9.59 45.04 43.39
C LYS A 4 10.75 44.34 42.68
N VAL A 5 11.99 44.72 42.99
CA VAL A 5 13.20 44.07 42.46
C VAL A 5 13.35 42.67 43.03
N LEU A 6 13.05 42.46 44.32
CA LEU A 6 13.07 41.13 44.95
C LEU A 6 12.00 40.19 44.37
N LEU A 7 10.78 40.68 44.16
CA LEU A 7 9.70 39.90 43.52
C LEU A 7 10.02 39.54 42.06
N ALA A 8 10.64 40.46 41.31
CA ALA A 8 11.09 40.18 39.94
C ALA A 8 12.22 39.14 39.90
N LEU A 9 13.16 39.18 40.84
CA LEU A 9 14.23 38.16 40.98
C LEU A 9 13.69 36.80 41.41
N CYS A 10 12.73 36.75 42.34
CA CYS A 10 12.05 35.50 42.70
C CYS A 10 11.22 34.93 41.54
N ALA A 11 10.55 35.78 40.75
CA ALA A 11 9.85 35.35 39.54
C ALA A 11 10.82 34.83 38.46
N LEU A 12 11.99 35.46 38.29
CA LEU A 12 13.04 34.97 37.37
C LEU A 12 13.63 33.62 37.82
N LEU A 13 13.85 33.44 39.12
CA LEU A 13 14.35 32.19 39.71
C LEU A 13 13.30 31.06 39.63
N LEU A 14 12.02 31.38 39.81
CA LEU A 14 10.91 30.44 39.61
C LEU A 14 10.71 30.08 38.13
N LEU A 15 10.96 31.02 37.20
CA LEU A 15 10.94 30.75 35.75
C LEU A 15 12.16 29.96 35.27
N SER A 16 13.34 30.14 35.88
CA SER A 16 14.54 29.33 35.59
C SER A 16 14.46 27.92 36.17
N ALA A 17 13.67 27.71 37.23
CA ALA A 17 13.47 26.39 37.85
C ALA A 17 12.59 25.44 37.00
N PHE A 18 11.95 25.94 35.95
CA PHE A 18 11.16 25.14 34.98
C PHE A 18 11.80 25.02 33.60
N ILE A 19 13.08 25.38 33.44
CA ILE A 19 13.85 24.89 32.29
C ILE A 19 14.19 23.44 32.61
N ALA A 20 13.24 22.54 32.30
CA ALA A 20 13.55 21.13 32.19
C ALA A 20 14.70 21.04 31.18
N GLU A 21 15.88 20.66 31.65
CA GLU A 21 17.05 20.40 30.82
C GLU A 21 16.61 19.33 29.80
N ARG A 22 16.29 19.76 28.57
CA ARG A 22 15.99 18.83 27.48
C ARG A 22 17.28 18.08 27.21
N LYS A 23 17.45 16.91 27.84
CA LYS A 23 18.48 15.96 27.44
C LYS A 23 18.32 15.73 25.95
N GLU A 24 19.39 15.94 25.19
CA GLU A 24 19.38 15.58 23.78
C GLU A 24 19.06 14.09 23.64
N PRO A 25 18.21 13.71 22.68
CA PRO A 25 17.85 12.31 22.48
C PRO A 25 19.09 11.51 22.10
N ILE A 26 19.18 10.27 22.59
CA ILE A 26 20.25 9.35 22.22
C ILE A 26 19.97 8.86 20.79
N THR A 27 20.97 8.93 19.92
CA THR A 27 20.83 8.39 18.57
C THR A 27 21.41 6.98 18.48
N ILE A 28 20.64 6.04 17.94
CA ILE A 28 21.10 4.74 17.48
C ILE A 28 21.32 4.85 15.97
N PHE A 29 22.57 4.97 15.57
CA PHE A 29 22.96 4.83 14.17
C PHE A 29 23.02 3.35 13.80
N MET A 30 22.48 2.99 12.65
CA MET A 30 22.54 1.59 12.18
C MET A 30 23.28 1.52 10.85
N ILE A 31 24.28 0.65 10.77
CA ILE A 31 25.02 0.37 9.54
C ILE A 31 24.94 -1.12 9.22
N GLY A 32 24.62 -1.41 7.96
CA GLY A 32 24.44 -2.78 7.53
C GLY A 32 23.92 -2.96 6.12
N ASP A 33 23.44 -4.16 5.84
CA ASP A 33 22.99 -4.61 4.52
C ASP A 33 21.47 -4.50 4.30
N SER A 34 20.98 -5.15 3.24
CA SER A 34 19.56 -5.13 2.85
C SER A 34 18.62 -5.70 3.91
N THR A 35 19.06 -6.57 4.81
CA THR A 35 18.17 -7.15 5.85
C THR A 35 17.88 -6.18 6.98
N MET A 36 18.71 -5.15 7.14
CA MET A 36 18.55 -4.06 8.12
C MET A 36 18.00 -2.77 7.49
N ALA A 37 18.26 -2.54 6.19
CA ALA A 37 18.00 -1.28 5.49
C ALA A 37 16.53 -0.83 5.43
N ASN A 38 16.36 0.50 5.38
CA ASN A 38 15.09 1.13 5.02
C ASN A 38 14.72 0.80 3.57
N LYS A 39 13.45 0.47 3.33
CA LYS A 39 12.92 0.07 2.03
C LYS A 39 12.00 1.13 1.45
N SER A 40 12.08 1.28 0.13
CA SER A 40 11.20 2.15 -0.63
C SER A 40 9.75 1.72 -0.46
N LEU A 41 8.84 2.67 -0.26
CA LEU A 41 7.39 2.45 -0.14
C LEU A 41 6.65 2.55 -1.47
N LYS A 42 7.37 2.86 -2.57
CA LYS A 42 6.77 3.01 -3.91
C LYS A 42 6.00 1.74 -4.30
N ASN A 43 4.85 1.93 -4.96
CA ASN A 43 4.01 0.88 -5.55
C ASN A 43 3.56 -0.19 -4.53
N GLY A 44 3.39 0.20 -3.26
CA GLY A 44 2.93 -0.71 -2.21
C GLY A 44 3.97 -1.76 -1.79
N ASN A 45 5.27 -1.50 -1.97
CA ASN A 45 6.33 -2.41 -1.57
C ASN A 45 6.26 -2.76 -0.08
N ILE A 46 6.16 -4.06 0.21
CA ILE A 46 6.03 -4.62 1.57
C ILE A 46 7.35 -5.10 2.17
N GLU A 47 8.48 -5.03 1.44
CA GLU A 47 9.79 -5.39 1.99
C GLU A 47 10.15 -4.44 3.13
N ARG A 48 10.67 -4.94 4.26
CA ARG A 48 11.14 -4.12 5.38
C ARG A 48 12.42 -4.71 5.95
N GLY A 49 13.45 -3.90 6.11
CA GLY A 49 14.59 -4.30 6.95
C GLY A 49 14.17 -4.25 8.41
N TRP A 50 14.76 -5.11 9.26
CA TRP A 50 14.43 -5.09 10.69
C TRP A 50 14.79 -3.75 11.34
N GLY A 51 15.86 -3.10 10.88
CA GLY A 51 16.25 -1.76 11.35
C GLY A 51 15.24 -0.67 11.02
N GLN A 52 14.48 -0.82 9.92
CA GLN A 52 13.37 0.09 9.59
C GLN A 52 12.23 0.00 10.61
N MET A 53 12.01 -1.18 11.21
CA MET A 53 10.91 -1.45 12.14
C MET A 53 11.28 -1.22 13.62
N LEU A 54 12.58 -1.06 13.89
CA LEU A 54 13.14 -0.83 15.22
C LEU A 54 12.61 0.43 15.94
N PRO A 55 12.37 1.59 15.27
CA PRO A 55 11.95 2.82 15.95
C PRO A 55 10.65 2.67 16.75
N GLY A 56 9.76 1.75 16.38
CA GLY A 56 8.49 1.48 17.07
C GLY A 56 8.63 0.83 18.44
N TYR A 57 9.86 0.50 18.86
CA TYR A 57 10.17 -0.12 20.15
C TYR A 57 10.81 0.82 21.18
N PHE A 58 10.95 2.11 20.87
CA PHE A 58 11.60 3.07 21.77
C PHE A 58 10.69 4.25 22.14
N THR A 59 10.95 4.84 23.31
CA THR A 59 10.47 6.18 23.67
C THR A 59 11.04 7.24 22.73
N GLU A 60 10.42 8.42 22.73
CA GLU A 60 10.89 9.57 21.94
C GLU A 60 12.24 10.15 22.39
N GLU A 61 12.79 9.68 23.52
CA GLU A 61 14.16 9.99 23.96
C GLU A 61 15.25 9.25 23.14
N VAL A 62 14.87 8.34 22.24
CA VAL A 62 15.78 7.63 21.34
C VAL A 62 15.39 7.89 19.89
N VAL A 63 16.35 8.32 19.08
CA VAL A 63 16.23 8.45 17.64
C VAL A 63 16.96 7.28 16.98
N VAL A 64 16.32 6.63 16.01
CA VAL A 64 16.98 5.59 15.20
C VAL A 64 17.29 6.19 13.82
N ASP A 65 18.57 6.37 13.51
CA ASP A 65 19.04 6.85 12.21
C ASP A 65 19.65 5.67 11.43
N ASN A 66 18.82 5.02 10.60
CA ASN A 66 19.20 3.80 9.90
C ASN A 66 19.87 4.10 8.54
N HIS A 67 21.19 3.89 8.48
CA HIS A 67 22.03 4.06 7.29
C HIS A 67 22.32 2.77 6.53
N ALA A 68 21.81 1.62 7.00
CA ALA A 68 21.96 0.36 6.29
C ALA A 68 21.40 0.46 4.86
N MET A 69 22.07 -0.20 3.92
CA MET A 69 21.80 -0.02 2.49
C MET A 69 21.78 -1.34 1.73
N ASN A 70 20.84 -1.42 0.78
CA ASN A 70 20.65 -2.60 -0.06
C ASN A 70 21.92 -2.98 -0.83
N GLY A 71 22.29 -4.26 -0.72
CA GLY A 71 23.40 -4.85 -1.49
C GLY A 71 24.80 -4.42 -1.06
N ARG A 72 24.95 -3.73 0.09
CA ARG A 72 26.27 -3.33 0.59
C ARG A 72 26.85 -4.40 1.52
N SER A 73 28.17 -4.49 1.44
CA SER A 73 29.07 -5.20 2.35
C SER A 73 29.80 -4.19 3.24
N SER A 74 30.55 -4.66 4.24
CA SER A 74 31.40 -3.79 5.07
C SER A 74 32.37 -2.94 4.21
N LEU A 75 32.97 -3.56 3.19
CA LEU A 75 33.92 -2.89 2.28
C LEU A 75 33.26 -1.83 1.40
N SER A 76 32.17 -2.18 0.72
CA SER A 76 31.47 -1.21 -0.16
C SER A 76 30.84 -0.08 0.63
N PHE A 77 30.38 -0.33 1.86
CA PHE A 77 29.86 0.71 2.74
C PHE A 77 30.93 1.76 3.07
N ILE A 78 32.16 1.32 3.32
CA ILE A 78 33.32 2.19 3.52
C ILE A 78 33.67 2.91 2.21
N ASN A 79 33.87 2.18 1.12
CA ASN A 79 34.36 2.74 -0.14
C ASN A 79 33.38 3.74 -0.79
N GLU A 80 32.08 3.60 -0.53
CA GLU A 80 31.06 4.55 -0.98
C GLU A 80 30.94 5.79 -0.08
N GLY A 81 31.76 5.93 0.97
CA GLY A 81 31.73 7.06 1.91
C GLY A 81 30.52 7.06 2.86
N ARG A 82 29.77 5.95 2.94
CA ARG A 82 28.57 5.86 3.79
C ARG A 82 28.92 5.84 5.26
N TRP A 83 30.05 5.21 5.59
CA TRP A 83 30.58 5.24 6.94
C TRP A 83 30.98 6.65 7.37
N ASP A 84 31.63 7.42 6.50
CA ASP A 84 32.03 8.79 6.81
C ASP A 84 30.83 9.69 7.14
N VAL A 85 29.71 9.49 6.44
CA VAL A 85 28.45 10.20 6.74
C VAL A 85 27.97 9.90 8.15
N VAL A 86 27.94 8.63 8.56
CA VAL A 86 27.53 8.23 9.92
C VAL A 86 28.51 8.77 10.95
N LEU A 87 29.81 8.54 10.74
CA LEU A 87 30.89 8.97 11.64
C LEU A 87 30.88 10.47 11.91
N SER A 88 30.50 11.29 10.92
CA SER A 88 30.39 12.74 11.06
C SER A 88 29.27 13.20 12.00
N LYS A 89 28.27 12.34 12.26
CA LYS A 89 27.08 12.63 13.07
C LYS A 89 27.12 12.07 14.48
N ILE A 90 28.04 11.16 14.79
CA ILE A 90 28.12 10.50 16.10
C ILE A 90 28.53 11.53 17.15
N HIS A 91 27.73 11.61 18.21
CA HIS A 91 28.04 12.34 19.43
C HIS A 91 28.27 11.39 20.60
N LYS A 92 28.80 11.94 21.70
CA LYS A 92 29.05 11.17 22.92
C LYS A 92 27.74 10.63 23.49
N GLY A 93 27.69 9.32 23.71
CA GLY A 93 26.52 8.63 24.26
C GLY A 93 25.61 7.99 23.21
N ASP A 94 25.80 8.30 21.92
CA ASP A 94 25.12 7.62 20.82
C ASP A 94 25.56 6.15 20.73
N TYR A 95 24.78 5.35 20.01
CA TYR A 95 25.08 3.95 19.72
C TYR A 95 25.27 3.74 18.22
N VAL A 96 26.11 2.78 17.85
CA VAL A 96 26.26 2.35 16.46
C VAL A 96 26.04 0.84 16.40
N PHE A 97 24.94 0.43 15.78
CA PHE A 97 24.60 -0.97 15.55
C PHE A 97 25.18 -1.40 14.21
N ILE A 98 26.01 -2.44 14.22
CA ILE A 98 26.84 -2.84 13.08
C ILE A 98 26.50 -4.28 12.69
N GLN A 99 25.90 -4.47 11.50
CA GLN A 99 25.57 -5.80 10.98
C GLN A 99 25.98 -5.95 9.51
N PHE A 100 26.96 -6.80 9.23
CA PHE A 100 27.39 -7.16 7.88
C PHE A 100 27.61 -8.68 7.75
N GLY A 101 27.96 -9.17 6.56
CA GLY A 101 28.19 -10.59 6.27
C GLY A 101 27.50 -11.07 5.00
N HIS A 102 26.21 -10.75 4.80
CA HIS A 102 25.42 -11.25 3.66
C HIS A 102 26.01 -10.96 2.27
N ASN A 103 26.65 -9.80 2.10
CA ASN A 103 27.22 -9.39 0.83
C ASN A 103 28.75 -9.51 0.82
N ASP A 104 29.37 -9.53 1.99
CA ASP A 104 30.80 -9.75 2.22
C ASP A 104 31.24 -11.14 1.72
N GLU A 105 30.38 -12.16 1.88
CA GLU A 105 30.61 -13.52 1.35
C GLU A 105 30.61 -13.62 -0.18
N LYS A 106 30.11 -12.61 -0.89
CA LYS A 106 29.96 -12.70 -2.35
C LYS A 106 31.33 -12.52 -3.01
N PRO A 107 31.68 -13.33 -4.02
CA PRO A 107 33.01 -13.31 -4.65
C PRO A 107 33.32 -12.05 -5.47
N ARG A 108 32.35 -11.13 -5.59
CA ARG A 108 32.53 -9.89 -6.34
C ARG A 108 33.53 -9.00 -5.61
N ALA A 109 34.67 -8.69 -6.24
CA ALA A 109 35.77 -7.93 -5.63
C ALA A 109 35.37 -6.57 -5.00
N THR A 110 34.34 -5.91 -5.51
CA THR A 110 33.83 -4.64 -4.95
C THR A 110 33.04 -4.81 -3.65
N LEU A 111 32.72 -6.06 -3.28
CA LEU A 111 31.94 -6.41 -2.09
C LEU A 111 32.72 -7.30 -1.13
N HIS A 112 33.51 -8.24 -1.68
CA HIS A 112 34.11 -9.33 -0.94
C HIS A 112 35.09 -8.88 0.14
N THR A 113 35.00 -9.52 1.31
CA THR A 113 35.98 -9.40 2.41
C THR A 113 36.12 -10.74 3.09
N GLU A 114 37.30 -11.09 3.57
CA GLU A 114 37.59 -12.42 4.11
C GLU A 114 37.48 -12.45 5.66
N PRO A 115 36.71 -13.39 6.24
CA PRO A 115 36.65 -13.64 7.69
C PRO A 115 38.03 -13.85 8.31
N GLY A 116 38.27 -13.31 9.50
CA GLY A 116 39.57 -13.36 10.16
C GLY A 116 40.63 -12.41 9.57
N SER A 117 40.30 -11.65 8.53
CA SER A 117 41.20 -10.64 7.95
C SER A 117 40.43 -9.36 7.56
N THR A 118 40.21 -9.09 6.27
CA THR A 118 39.66 -7.82 5.79
C THR A 118 38.24 -7.55 6.30
N PHE A 119 37.43 -8.58 6.58
CA PHE A 119 36.12 -8.41 7.19
C PHE A 119 36.26 -7.91 8.63
N ASP A 120 37.07 -8.61 9.44
CA ASP A 120 37.34 -8.29 10.84
C ASP A 120 38.00 -6.92 10.99
N ASP A 121 38.90 -6.55 10.07
CA ASP A 121 39.54 -5.24 10.03
C ASP A 121 38.52 -4.12 9.81
N ASN A 122 37.54 -4.32 8.92
CA ASN A 122 36.45 -3.36 8.74
C ASN A 122 35.57 -3.25 9.98
N LEU A 123 35.25 -4.36 10.64
CA LEU A 123 34.48 -4.35 11.89
C LEU A 123 35.23 -3.63 13.02
N ARG A 124 36.53 -3.93 13.19
CA ARG A 124 37.41 -3.22 14.13
C ARG A 124 37.49 -1.73 13.82
N ARG A 125 37.54 -1.35 12.55
CA ARG A 125 37.51 0.06 12.11
C ARG A 125 36.24 0.76 12.58
N PHE A 126 35.06 0.20 12.31
CA PHE A 126 33.78 0.78 12.75
C PHE A 126 33.73 0.95 14.28
N VAL A 127 34.18 -0.07 15.02
CA VAL A 127 34.24 -0.04 16.50
C VAL A 127 35.16 1.07 17.00
N ASN A 128 36.39 1.12 16.50
CA ASN A 128 37.40 2.08 16.95
C ASN A 128 37.01 3.52 16.62
N GLU A 129 36.52 3.78 15.41
CA GLU A 129 36.13 5.12 14.99
C GLU A 129 34.85 5.59 15.69
N THR A 130 33.91 4.68 15.99
CA THR A 130 32.75 4.99 16.85
C THR A 130 33.20 5.43 18.24
N ARG A 131 34.10 4.68 18.87
CA ARG A 131 34.65 5.01 20.20
C ARG A 131 35.41 6.33 20.19
N ALA A 132 36.15 6.62 19.12
CA ALA A 132 36.85 7.89 18.97
C ALA A 132 35.91 9.11 18.95
N LYS A 133 34.64 8.93 18.57
CA LYS A 133 33.58 9.96 18.65
C LYS A 133 32.83 9.96 19.98
N GLY A 134 33.16 9.05 20.91
CA GLY A 134 32.46 8.87 22.18
C GLY A 134 31.15 8.07 22.06
N GLY A 135 30.92 7.42 20.91
CA GLY A 135 29.79 6.53 20.71
C GLY A 135 30.03 5.12 21.26
N ASN A 136 28.95 4.33 21.33
CA ASN A 136 28.91 2.99 21.87
C ASN A 136 28.63 1.97 20.75
N PRO A 137 29.63 1.25 20.22
CA PRO A 137 29.42 0.27 19.17
C PRO A 137 28.80 -1.02 19.73
N VAL A 138 27.91 -1.64 18.94
CA VAL A 138 27.28 -2.93 19.21
C VAL A 138 27.36 -3.77 17.93
N LEU A 139 27.95 -4.96 18.02
CA LEU A 139 28.14 -5.85 16.88
C LEU A 139 27.02 -6.89 16.79
N PHE A 140 26.61 -7.17 15.56
CA PHE A 140 25.62 -8.19 15.22
C PHE A 140 26.21 -9.09 14.12
N ASN A 141 25.91 -10.38 14.17
CA ASN A 141 26.00 -11.21 12.98
C ASN A 141 24.71 -11.11 12.15
N SER A 142 24.78 -11.56 10.90
CA SER A 142 23.69 -11.48 9.93
C SER A 142 22.52 -12.42 10.29
N ILE A 143 21.27 -11.99 10.05
CA ILE A 143 20.09 -12.86 10.16
C ILE A 143 20.21 -14.11 9.26
N VAL A 144 19.48 -15.19 9.59
CA VAL A 144 19.44 -16.38 8.73
C VAL A 144 18.83 -16.10 7.36
N ARG A 145 19.29 -16.86 6.36
CA ARG A 145 18.51 -17.12 5.15
C ARG A 145 17.61 -18.32 5.42
N ARG A 146 16.34 -18.26 5.03
CA ARG A 146 15.40 -19.39 5.13
C ARG A 146 15.79 -20.49 4.13
N ASN A 147 16.70 -21.37 4.55
CA ASN A 147 17.27 -22.40 3.69
C ASN A 147 16.96 -23.81 4.21
N PHE A 148 16.04 -24.49 3.53
CA PHE A 148 15.59 -25.84 3.89
C PHE A 148 15.94 -26.82 2.76
N PRO A 149 17.20 -27.26 2.64
CA PRO A 149 17.63 -28.12 1.55
C PRO A 149 16.96 -29.50 1.63
N PRO A 150 16.47 -30.06 0.52
CA PRO A 150 16.04 -31.46 0.47
C PRO A 150 17.18 -32.42 0.87
N LYS A 151 16.81 -33.62 1.33
CA LYS A 151 17.77 -34.66 1.72
C LYS A 151 18.68 -35.02 0.53
N GLY A 152 19.99 -35.05 0.78
CA GLY A 152 20.99 -35.42 -0.23
C GLY A 152 21.49 -34.25 -1.09
N VAL A 153 21.02 -33.02 -0.86
CA VAL A 153 21.59 -31.82 -1.49
C VAL A 153 22.95 -31.49 -0.87
N THR A 154 23.96 -31.37 -1.71
CA THR A 154 25.34 -30.99 -1.33
C THR A 154 25.66 -29.53 -1.66
N GLU A 155 24.93 -28.91 -2.59
CA GLU A 155 25.10 -27.51 -2.98
C GLU A 155 23.88 -26.68 -2.54
N ILE A 156 24.13 -25.68 -1.68
CA ILE A 156 23.09 -24.83 -1.11
C ILE A 156 22.59 -23.84 -2.18
N LYS A 157 21.28 -23.80 -2.39
CA LYS A 157 20.59 -22.90 -3.34
C LYS A 157 19.67 -21.95 -2.58
N GLY A 158 19.33 -20.81 -3.19
CA GLY A 158 18.44 -19.82 -2.56
C GLY A 158 16.99 -20.29 -2.35
N SER A 159 16.53 -21.26 -3.13
CA SER A 159 15.19 -21.85 -3.04
C SER A 159 15.16 -23.24 -3.67
N TYR A 160 14.16 -24.05 -3.30
CA TYR A 160 13.96 -25.41 -3.79
C TYR A 160 12.50 -25.61 -4.18
N GLU A 161 12.24 -26.43 -5.20
CA GLU A 161 10.86 -26.83 -5.56
C GLU A 161 10.19 -27.62 -4.42
N LYS A 162 10.98 -28.44 -3.72
CA LYS A 162 10.57 -29.16 -2.52
C LYS A 162 11.60 -28.95 -1.43
N GLU A 163 11.16 -28.45 -0.30
CA GLU A 163 12.01 -28.11 0.83
C GLU A 163 12.18 -29.30 1.78
N GLY A 164 13.35 -29.41 2.41
CA GLY A 164 13.62 -30.36 3.47
C GLY A 164 13.11 -29.89 4.84
N PRO A 165 13.25 -30.72 5.89
CA PRO A 165 12.72 -30.38 7.21
C PRO A 165 13.67 -29.57 8.09
N VAL A 166 14.96 -29.46 7.72
CA VAL A 166 16.01 -28.88 8.56
C VAL A 166 16.50 -27.58 7.96
N LEU A 167 16.50 -26.51 8.77
CA LEU A 167 17.11 -25.23 8.43
C LEU A 167 18.63 -25.38 8.49
N VAL A 168 19.35 -24.82 7.52
CA VAL A 168 20.83 -24.80 7.52
C VAL A 168 21.34 -23.37 7.40
N ASP A 169 22.43 -23.09 8.12
CA ASP A 169 23.15 -21.82 7.99
C ASP A 169 23.90 -21.71 6.68
N THR A 170 23.95 -20.50 6.14
CA THR A 170 24.51 -20.23 4.80
C THR A 170 25.74 -19.33 4.83
N HIS A 171 26.14 -18.85 6.01
CA HIS A 171 27.11 -17.76 6.14
C HIS A 171 28.47 -18.19 6.71
N GLY A 172 28.65 -19.44 7.14
CA GLY A 172 29.94 -19.97 7.60
C GLY A 172 30.66 -19.07 8.62
N GLU A 173 31.95 -18.80 8.40
CA GLU A 173 32.80 -17.99 9.29
C GLU A 173 32.39 -16.52 9.43
N TYR A 174 31.48 -16.01 8.59
CA TYR A 174 30.92 -14.67 8.75
C TYR A 174 29.98 -14.58 9.97
N LEU A 175 29.54 -15.71 10.54
CA LEU A 175 28.77 -15.74 11.79
C LEU A 175 29.65 -15.53 13.02
N GLU A 176 30.85 -16.12 12.98
CA GLU A 176 31.77 -16.14 14.12
C GLU A 176 32.71 -14.93 14.15
N SER A 177 33.05 -14.38 12.98
CA SER A 177 33.95 -13.21 12.92
C SER A 177 33.46 -11.99 13.72
N PRO A 178 32.18 -11.57 13.63
CA PRO A 178 31.67 -10.47 14.46
C PRO A 178 31.72 -10.79 15.95
N ARG A 179 31.50 -12.05 16.35
CA ARG A 179 31.60 -12.49 17.74
C ARG A 179 33.04 -12.40 18.24
N ARG A 180 34.01 -12.88 17.46
CA ARG A 180 35.44 -12.80 17.78
C ARG A 180 35.87 -11.34 17.94
N VAL A 181 35.57 -10.50 16.95
CA VAL A 181 35.89 -9.06 17.03
C VAL A 181 35.22 -8.39 18.22
N ALA A 182 33.98 -8.76 18.55
CA ALA A 182 33.30 -8.22 19.72
C ALA A 182 34.00 -8.58 21.04
N GLY A 183 34.43 -9.85 21.18
CA GLY A 183 35.21 -10.32 22.32
C GLY A 183 36.59 -9.66 22.40
N GLU A 184 37.32 -9.59 21.28
CA GLU A 184 38.63 -8.91 21.17
C GLU A 184 38.55 -7.44 21.56
N MET A 185 37.50 -6.75 21.10
CA MET A 185 37.33 -5.32 21.31
C MET A 185 36.54 -4.99 22.56
N ASN A 186 36.04 -5.99 23.30
CA ASN A 186 35.16 -5.84 24.46
C ASN A 186 33.98 -4.90 24.17
N VAL A 187 33.16 -5.25 23.18
CA VAL A 187 31.91 -4.56 22.84
C VAL A 187 30.75 -5.53 22.92
N PRO A 188 29.51 -5.08 23.20
CA PRO A 188 28.34 -5.95 23.20
C PRO A 188 28.17 -6.66 21.85
N PHE A 189 27.76 -7.92 21.90
CA PHE A 189 27.49 -8.75 20.73
C PHE A 189 26.10 -9.35 20.81
N ILE A 190 25.30 -9.13 19.76
CA ILE A 190 23.99 -9.77 19.63
C ILE A 190 24.08 -10.84 18.54
N ASP A 191 23.90 -12.10 18.95
CA ASP A 191 23.85 -13.26 18.06
C ASP A 191 22.50 -13.37 17.34
N LEU A 192 22.26 -12.43 16.43
CA LEU A 192 20.99 -12.32 15.72
C LEU A 192 20.76 -13.48 14.75
N ASN A 193 21.81 -14.10 14.23
CA ASN A 193 21.72 -15.35 13.48
C ASN A 193 21.07 -16.43 14.33
N LYS A 194 21.60 -16.72 15.53
CA LYS A 194 21.02 -17.75 16.42
C LYS A 194 19.56 -17.47 16.74
N LEU A 195 19.22 -16.23 17.10
CA LEU A 195 17.83 -15.85 17.44
C LEU A 195 16.88 -16.06 16.27
N THR A 196 17.30 -15.70 15.06
CA THR A 196 16.48 -15.88 13.85
C THR A 196 16.47 -17.32 13.36
N HIS A 197 17.53 -18.10 13.60
CA HIS A 197 17.59 -19.54 13.35
C HIS A 197 16.58 -20.28 14.22
N ASP A 198 16.55 -19.98 15.52
CA ASP A 198 15.62 -20.59 16.48
C ASP A 198 14.17 -20.23 16.12
N LEU A 199 13.91 -18.97 15.75
CA LEU A 199 12.59 -18.53 15.26
C LEU A 199 12.14 -19.31 14.01
N VAL A 200 12.96 -19.32 12.96
CA VAL A 200 12.62 -19.95 11.68
C VAL A 200 12.46 -21.46 11.83
N THR A 201 13.32 -22.10 12.64
CA THR A 201 13.21 -23.52 12.99
C THR A 201 11.91 -23.81 13.74
N GLY A 202 11.59 -23.00 14.76
CA GLY A 202 10.36 -23.15 15.56
C GLY A 202 9.07 -22.95 14.76
N MET A 203 9.09 -22.06 13.75
CA MET A 203 7.97 -21.89 12.82
C MET A 203 7.85 -23.05 11.82
N GLY A 204 8.96 -23.73 11.53
CA GLY A 204 9.04 -24.78 10.51
C GLY A 204 8.92 -24.25 9.08
N VAL A 205 8.99 -25.16 8.11
CA VAL A 205 9.06 -24.84 6.68
C VAL A 205 7.91 -23.93 6.22
N GLU A 206 6.67 -24.32 6.48
CA GLU A 206 5.50 -23.63 5.92
C GLU A 206 5.25 -22.27 6.58
N ASN A 207 5.22 -22.19 7.92
CA ASN A 207 4.89 -20.93 8.58
C ASN A 207 6.00 -19.88 8.47
N SER A 208 7.27 -20.31 8.43
CA SER A 208 8.39 -19.36 8.33
C SER A 208 8.35 -18.51 7.06
N ARG A 209 7.69 -18.97 5.99
CA ARG A 209 7.47 -18.17 4.75
C ARG A 209 6.81 -16.82 5.03
N LYS A 210 5.97 -16.73 6.07
CA LYS A 210 5.30 -15.49 6.49
C LYS A 210 6.25 -14.38 6.89
N LEU A 211 7.49 -14.69 7.28
CA LEU A 211 8.49 -13.68 7.65
C LEU A 211 9.14 -13.04 6.41
N PHE A 212 9.21 -13.77 5.30
CA PHE A 212 10.04 -13.40 4.16
C PHE A 212 9.19 -12.90 2.98
N MET A 213 9.88 -12.41 1.95
CA MET A 213 9.27 -11.93 0.70
C MET A 213 8.84 -13.10 -0.20
N TRP A 214 7.87 -13.87 0.30
CA TRP A 214 7.14 -14.89 -0.44
C TRP A 214 5.85 -14.29 -1.00
N ILE A 215 5.92 -13.84 -2.24
CA ILE A 215 4.89 -13.07 -2.92
C ILE A 215 4.31 -13.91 -4.05
N PRO A 216 3.01 -14.22 -4.01
CA PRO A 216 2.29 -14.79 -5.15
C PRO A 216 2.29 -13.85 -6.36
N ALA A 217 2.40 -14.43 -7.56
CA ALA A 217 2.23 -13.68 -8.80
C ALA A 217 0.85 -13.02 -8.87
N GLY A 218 0.81 -11.79 -9.36
CA GLY A 218 -0.40 -10.98 -9.53
C GLY A 218 -0.95 -10.33 -8.27
N GLN A 219 -0.32 -10.52 -7.10
CA GLN A 219 -0.84 -9.96 -5.84
C GLN A 219 -0.43 -8.50 -5.59
N TYR A 220 0.79 -8.11 -5.98
CA TYR A 220 1.32 -6.77 -5.69
C TYR A 220 1.94 -6.11 -6.92
N GLU A 221 1.61 -4.84 -7.16
CA GLU A 221 2.08 -4.06 -8.32
C GLU A 221 3.61 -3.93 -8.38
N PHE A 222 4.29 -3.77 -7.24
CA PHE A 222 5.75 -3.70 -7.20
C PHE A 222 6.44 -5.04 -7.55
N CYS A 223 5.70 -6.15 -7.53
CA CYS A 223 6.21 -7.49 -7.78
C CYS A 223 5.18 -8.37 -8.51
N PRO A 224 4.85 -8.04 -9.78
CA PRO A 224 3.74 -8.65 -10.50
C PRO A 224 3.96 -10.12 -10.83
N GLU A 225 5.20 -10.53 -11.07
CA GLU A 225 5.57 -11.93 -11.31
C GLU A 225 5.61 -12.77 -10.02
N GLY A 226 5.38 -12.15 -8.87
CA GLY A 226 5.65 -12.76 -7.58
C GLY A 226 7.15 -12.88 -7.33
N LYS A 227 7.48 -13.38 -6.13
CA LYS A 227 8.86 -13.54 -5.68
C LYS A 227 8.91 -14.64 -4.64
N ILE A 228 9.88 -15.53 -4.76
CA ILE A 228 10.32 -16.37 -3.66
C ILE A 228 11.68 -15.85 -3.24
N ASP A 229 11.71 -15.16 -2.11
CA ASP A 229 12.92 -14.61 -1.53
C ASP A 229 13.00 -15.02 -0.07
N ASN A 230 14.01 -15.84 0.21
CA ASN A 230 14.28 -16.42 1.52
C ASN A 230 15.30 -15.61 2.35
N THR A 231 15.67 -14.41 1.89
CA THR A 231 16.64 -13.54 2.57
C THR A 231 15.98 -12.27 3.10
N HIS A 232 15.13 -11.63 2.30
CA HIS A 232 14.54 -10.35 2.67
C HIS A 232 13.21 -10.52 3.40
N LEU A 233 13.01 -9.71 4.42
CA LEU A 233 11.83 -9.72 5.27
C LEU A 233 10.71 -8.86 4.67
N ASN A 234 9.46 -9.24 4.93
CA ASN A 234 8.30 -8.38 4.71
C ASN A 234 8.00 -7.55 5.99
N ILE A 235 6.90 -6.78 6.02
CA ILE A 235 6.48 -5.99 7.19
C ILE A 235 6.43 -6.83 8.47
N TYR A 236 5.76 -7.99 8.43
CA TYR A 236 5.63 -8.89 9.58
C TYR A 236 7.01 -9.44 10.01
N GLY A 237 7.82 -9.93 9.08
CA GLY A 237 9.17 -10.42 9.39
C GLY A 237 10.06 -9.34 10.00
N GLY A 238 10.06 -8.14 9.43
CA GLY A 238 10.81 -7.00 9.94
C GLY A 238 10.40 -6.65 11.38
N ARG A 239 9.09 -6.63 11.67
CA ARG A 239 8.55 -6.37 13.02
C ARG A 239 8.99 -7.42 14.04
N ILE A 240 8.90 -8.70 13.67
CA ILE A 240 9.24 -9.82 14.56
C ILE A 240 10.74 -9.85 14.84
N VAL A 241 11.59 -9.72 13.82
CA VAL A 241 13.05 -9.69 13.99
C VAL A 241 13.49 -8.47 14.78
N ALA A 242 12.92 -7.29 14.53
CA ALA A 242 13.19 -6.11 15.36
C ALA A 242 12.79 -6.33 16.84
N GLY A 243 11.72 -7.09 17.10
CA GLY A 243 11.32 -7.49 18.45
C GLY A 243 12.35 -8.39 19.14
N LEU A 244 12.90 -9.38 18.42
CA LEU A 244 13.99 -10.24 18.92
C LEU A 244 15.25 -9.43 19.22
N VAL A 245 15.60 -8.47 18.36
CA VAL A 245 16.72 -7.56 18.59
C VAL A 245 16.51 -6.78 19.88
N VAL A 246 15.32 -6.25 20.12
CA VAL A 246 15.01 -5.49 21.34
C VAL A 246 15.09 -6.35 22.59
N ASP A 247 14.64 -7.61 22.53
CA ASP A 247 14.78 -8.55 23.65
C ASP A 247 16.24 -8.80 24.00
N ALA A 248 17.08 -9.13 23.00
CA ALA A 248 18.50 -9.32 23.21
C ALA A 248 19.22 -8.03 23.65
N LEU A 249 18.80 -6.88 23.11
CA LEU A 249 19.39 -5.58 23.43
C LEU A 249 19.19 -5.20 24.90
N MET A 250 18.05 -5.56 25.50
CA MET A 250 17.81 -5.28 26.92
C MET A 250 18.78 -6.04 27.84
N GLU A 251 19.30 -7.18 27.40
CA GLU A 251 20.28 -7.98 28.13
C GLU A 251 21.71 -7.47 27.87
N GLU A 252 22.08 -7.32 26.60
CA GLU A 252 23.45 -6.97 26.18
C GLU A 252 23.78 -5.47 26.35
N VAL A 253 22.76 -4.61 26.33
CA VAL A 253 22.91 -3.15 26.49
C VAL A 253 21.85 -2.62 27.47
N PRO A 254 21.95 -2.94 28.78
CA PRO A 254 20.93 -2.58 29.77
C PRO A 254 20.66 -1.07 29.88
N ALA A 255 21.62 -0.23 29.49
CA ALA A 255 21.48 1.22 29.43
C ALA A 255 20.34 1.68 28.50
N LEU A 256 20.01 0.91 27.46
CA LEU A 256 18.91 1.19 26.53
C LEU A 256 17.56 0.63 27.00
N ALA A 257 17.54 -0.33 27.93
CA ALA A 257 16.32 -1.02 28.36
C ALA A 257 15.23 -0.08 28.89
N LYS A 258 15.61 0.98 29.61
CA LYS A 258 14.67 1.98 30.14
C LYS A 258 13.88 2.75 29.07
N TYR A 259 14.41 2.82 27.85
CA TYR A 259 13.77 3.47 26.70
C TYR A 259 12.90 2.53 25.89
N VAL A 260 12.94 1.22 26.15
CA VAL A 260 12.16 0.25 25.39
C VAL A 260 10.67 0.38 25.73
N ARG A 261 9.82 0.36 24.69
CA ARG A 261 8.36 0.35 24.78
C ARG A 261 7.81 -0.70 23.82
N ARG A 262 6.76 -1.41 24.25
CA ARG A 262 6.08 -2.40 23.41
C ARG A 262 4.64 -1.95 23.19
N TYR A 263 4.21 -2.11 21.95
CA TYR A 263 2.87 -1.85 21.48
C TYR A 263 2.42 -3.05 20.66
N ASP A 264 1.13 -3.34 20.70
CA ASP A 264 0.54 -4.43 19.92
C ASP A 264 0.65 -4.13 18.42
N TYR A 265 0.41 -2.87 18.04
CA TYR A 265 0.59 -2.39 16.66
C TYR A 265 1.26 -1.01 16.62
N VAL A 266 1.92 -0.73 15.50
CA VAL A 266 2.55 0.56 15.19
C VAL A 266 2.01 1.07 13.86
N VAL A 267 1.59 2.32 13.83
CA VAL A 267 1.13 3.04 12.63
C VAL A 267 2.20 4.06 12.25
N ALA A 268 2.68 4.00 11.01
CA ALA A 268 3.72 4.91 10.53
C ALA A 268 3.69 5.12 9.01
N LYS A 269 3.67 6.38 8.57
CA LYS A 269 3.69 6.73 7.14
C LYS A 269 5.06 6.53 6.46
N ASP A 270 6.14 6.51 7.23
CA ASP A 270 7.50 6.29 6.75
C ASP A 270 7.85 4.80 6.57
N GLY A 271 6.88 3.90 6.83
CA GLY A 271 7.03 2.46 6.70
C GLY A 271 7.74 1.78 7.88
N SER A 272 7.99 2.50 8.98
CA SER A 272 8.53 1.94 10.24
C SER A 272 7.47 1.28 11.14
N GLY A 273 6.24 1.15 10.66
CA GLY A 273 5.10 0.58 11.39
C GLY A 273 4.49 -0.63 10.68
N ASP A 274 3.65 -1.35 11.43
CA ASP A 274 2.86 -2.49 10.94
C ASP A 274 1.80 -2.05 9.92
N PHE A 275 1.26 -0.84 10.09
CA PHE A 275 0.21 -0.27 9.24
C PHE A 275 0.53 1.17 8.83
N PHE A 276 -0.10 1.63 7.74
CA PHE A 276 0.04 3.01 7.26
C PHE A 276 -1.06 3.94 7.78
N THR A 277 -2.19 3.37 8.17
CA THR A 277 -3.36 4.09 8.69
C THR A 277 -3.76 3.59 10.07
N VAL A 278 -4.39 4.46 10.85
CA VAL A 278 -4.91 4.13 12.17
C VAL A 278 -6.09 3.17 12.06
N GLN A 279 -6.95 3.33 11.05
CA GLN A 279 -8.09 2.44 10.83
C GLN A 279 -7.66 0.99 10.52
N GLU A 280 -6.61 0.78 9.72
CA GLU A 280 -6.09 -0.57 9.46
C GLU A 280 -5.62 -1.25 10.76
N ALA A 281 -4.92 -0.52 11.62
CA ALA A 281 -4.47 -1.04 12.92
C ALA A 281 -5.66 -1.35 13.84
N VAL A 282 -6.69 -0.49 13.85
CA VAL A 282 -7.94 -0.75 14.59
C VAL A 282 -8.65 -2.00 14.06
N ASN A 283 -8.76 -2.17 12.74
CA ASN A 283 -9.38 -3.35 12.13
C ASN A 283 -8.63 -4.64 12.50
N ALA A 284 -7.30 -4.61 12.51
CA ALA A 284 -6.48 -5.75 12.90
C ALA A 284 -6.67 -6.12 14.40
N ALA A 285 -6.89 -5.12 15.25
CA ALA A 285 -7.12 -5.32 16.69
C ALA A 285 -8.38 -6.14 17.00
N VAL A 286 -9.46 -5.95 16.22
CA VAL A 286 -10.77 -6.58 16.46
C VAL A 286 -10.76 -8.10 16.21
N GLY A 287 -9.81 -8.61 15.44
CA GLY A 287 -9.66 -10.05 15.18
C GLY A 287 -8.94 -10.84 16.29
N GLY A 288 -8.46 -10.18 17.34
CA GLY A 288 -7.62 -10.78 18.38
C GLY A 288 -8.38 -11.21 19.64
N GLY A 289 -7.76 -12.10 20.44
CA GLY A 289 -8.31 -12.57 21.72
C GLY A 289 -7.96 -11.73 22.96
N LYS A 290 -7.21 -10.63 22.80
CA LYS A 290 -6.82 -9.76 23.93
C LYS A 290 -7.97 -8.84 24.33
N LYS A 291 -8.01 -8.42 25.60
CA LYS A 291 -9.01 -7.46 26.11
C LYS A 291 -8.64 -6.00 25.85
N THR A 292 -7.34 -5.69 25.86
CA THR A 292 -6.81 -4.34 25.60
C THR A 292 -5.73 -4.45 24.52
N ILE A 293 -5.77 -3.53 23.56
CA ILE A 293 -4.81 -3.41 22.45
C ILE A 293 -4.24 -2.00 22.44
N SER A 294 -2.91 -1.90 22.41
CA SER A 294 -2.16 -0.65 22.35
C SER A 294 -1.64 -0.39 20.93
N ILE A 295 -1.93 0.78 20.38
CA ILE A 295 -1.52 1.20 19.03
C ILE A 295 -0.66 2.45 19.14
N LEU A 296 0.62 2.35 18.78
CA LEU A 296 1.50 3.50 18.64
C LEU A 296 1.23 4.22 17.32
N VAL A 297 1.00 5.52 17.35
CA VAL A 297 0.89 6.38 16.17
C VAL A 297 2.15 7.24 16.10
N ARG A 298 3.02 6.93 15.14
CA ARG A 298 4.29 7.63 14.91
C ARG A 298 4.06 9.00 14.25
N PRO A 299 5.03 9.94 14.31
CA PRO A 299 4.85 11.30 13.79
C PRO A 299 4.36 11.33 12.35
N GLY A 300 3.44 12.25 12.06
CA GLY A 300 2.77 12.37 10.77
C GLY A 300 1.33 12.87 10.92
N VAL A 301 0.78 13.41 9.83
CA VAL A 301 -0.62 13.81 9.75
C VAL A 301 -1.43 12.68 9.12
N TYR A 302 -2.36 12.09 9.86
CA TYR A 302 -3.26 11.01 9.45
C TYR A 302 -4.64 11.59 9.20
N GLU A 303 -4.99 11.77 7.93
CA GLU A 303 -6.28 12.33 7.51
C GLU A 303 -7.24 11.20 7.19
N GLU A 304 -7.90 10.70 8.22
CA GLU A 304 -8.75 9.52 8.16
C GLU A 304 -9.85 9.59 9.22
N TYR A 305 -10.95 8.88 8.97
CA TYR A 305 -11.94 8.59 9.99
C TYR A 305 -11.55 7.30 10.69
N VAL A 306 -11.46 7.35 12.02
CA VAL A 306 -11.14 6.20 12.85
C VAL A 306 -12.41 5.73 13.55
N SER A 307 -13.10 4.78 12.93
CA SER A 307 -14.20 4.05 13.54
C SER A 307 -13.67 3.09 14.59
N MET A 308 -14.03 3.32 15.85
CA MET A 308 -13.80 2.35 16.92
C MET A 308 -14.87 1.24 16.88
N PRO A 309 -14.51 -0.02 17.15
CA PRO A 309 -15.47 -1.10 17.27
C PRO A 309 -16.41 -0.87 18.48
N GLU A 310 -17.69 -1.23 18.32
CA GLU A 310 -18.66 -1.22 19.44
C GLU A 310 -18.42 -2.37 20.44
N SER A 311 -17.65 -3.39 20.05
CA SER A 311 -17.30 -4.58 20.84
C SER A 311 -15.82 -4.60 21.26
N SER A 312 -15.47 -5.48 22.21
CA SER A 312 -14.10 -5.74 22.67
C SER A 312 -13.16 -6.11 21.50
N PRO A 313 -11.90 -5.65 21.46
CA PRO A 313 -11.09 -5.10 22.58
C PRO A 313 -11.15 -3.59 22.82
N ARG A 314 -10.76 -3.17 24.03
CA ARG A 314 -10.43 -1.76 24.33
C ARG A 314 -9.17 -1.35 23.58
N ILE A 315 -9.27 -0.32 22.74
CA ILE A 315 -8.14 0.20 21.96
C ILE A 315 -7.56 1.46 22.62
N GLU A 316 -6.27 1.45 22.87
CA GLU A 316 -5.50 2.58 23.41
C GLU A 316 -4.57 3.14 22.33
N LEU A 317 -4.88 4.34 21.84
CA LEU A 317 -4.02 5.06 20.89
C LEU A 317 -2.95 5.86 21.64
N VAL A 318 -1.69 5.55 21.40
CA VAL A 318 -0.53 6.27 21.96
C VAL A 318 0.11 7.09 20.85
N LYS A 319 -0.08 8.41 20.86
CA LYS A 319 0.45 9.32 19.84
C LYS A 319 1.84 9.83 20.25
N GLN A 320 2.82 9.73 19.35
CA GLN A 320 4.12 10.39 19.54
C GLN A 320 4.02 11.89 19.24
N THR A 321 4.97 12.69 19.72
CA THR A 321 5.06 14.11 19.37
C THR A 321 5.08 14.30 17.85
N GLY A 322 4.19 15.15 17.34
CA GLY A 322 4.03 15.38 15.90
C GLY A 322 3.11 14.39 15.18
N ALA A 323 2.49 13.44 15.89
CA ALA A 323 1.40 12.63 15.35
C ALA A 323 0.07 13.38 15.50
N GLU A 324 -0.56 13.68 14.37
CA GLU A 324 -1.88 14.30 14.30
C GLU A 324 -2.84 13.36 13.59
N ILE A 325 -3.91 12.94 14.28
CA ILE A 325 -5.05 12.29 13.62
C ILE A 325 -6.07 13.39 13.39
N ARG A 326 -6.25 13.77 12.12
CA ARG A 326 -7.23 14.76 11.71
C ARG A 326 -8.44 14.01 11.19
N ASP A 327 -9.53 14.13 11.95
CA ASP A 327 -10.84 13.73 11.49
C ASP A 327 -11.14 14.50 10.19
N ASN A 328 -11.44 13.77 9.12
CA ASN A 328 -11.83 14.33 7.83
C ASN A 328 -13.28 14.86 7.83
N GLY A 329 -13.90 14.94 9.01
CA GLY A 329 -15.26 15.42 9.24
C GLY A 329 -16.29 14.31 9.13
N PHE A 330 -15.87 13.05 9.18
CA PHE A 330 -16.80 11.95 9.29
C PHE A 330 -17.08 11.71 10.77
N THR A 331 -18.35 11.66 11.14
CA THR A 331 -18.75 11.13 12.45
C THR A 331 -19.15 9.67 12.28
N GLN A 332 -19.30 8.91 13.37
CA GLN A 332 -19.90 7.57 13.31
C GLN A 332 -21.26 7.57 12.60
N ASP A 333 -21.95 8.70 12.68
CA ASP A 333 -23.28 8.89 12.16
C ASP A 333 -23.33 9.62 10.81
N VAL A 334 -22.24 10.21 10.30
CA VAL A 334 -22.22 10.99 9.04
C VAL A 334 -20.93 10.71 8.29
N TYR A 335 -20.99 9.99 7.16
CA TYR A 335 -19.82 9.69 6.35
C TYR A 335 -20.11 9.58 4.85
N VAL A 336 -19.07 9.67 4.02
CA VAL A 336 -19.17 9.36 2.59
C VAL A 336 -18.97 7.86 2.36
N ALA A 337 -19.97 7.22 1.78
CA ALA A 337 -20.02 5.79 1.50
C ALA A 337 -18.77 5.29 0.76
N PRO A 338 -18.25 4.08 1.07
CA PRO A 338 -17.12 3.48 0.36
C PRO A 338 -17.29 3.45 -1.16
N TYR A 339 -18.50 3.10 -1.60
CA TYR A 339 -18.94 3.12 -2.99
C TYR A 339 -20.36 3.68 -3.06
N LYS A 340 -20.78 4.06 -4.27
CA LYS A 340 -22.12 4.60 -4.53
C LYS A 340 -23.19 3.71 -3.93
N GLY A 341 -24.12 4.28 -3.14
CA GLY A 341 -25.19 3.54 -2.46
C GLY A 341 -24.75 2.67 -1.27
N ASP A 342 -23.63 3.02 -0.59
CA ASP A 342 -23.07 2.26 0.55
C ASP A 342 -22.81 0.78 0.22
N ARG A 343 -22.46 0.51 -1.04
CA ARG A 343 -22.04 -0.82 -1.48
C ARG A 343 -20.68 -1.16 -0.88
N VAL A 344 -20.47 -2.45 -0.63
CA VAL A 344 -19.26 -2.97 0.01
C VAL A 344 -18.07 -2.94 -0.93
N CYS A 345 -18.30 -3.30 -2.20
CA CYS A 345 -17.28 -3.31 -3.24
C CYS A 345 -17.85 -2.78 -4.56
N ALA A 346 -16.98 -2.60 -5.55
CA ALA A 346 -17.37 -2.25 -6.92
C ALA A 346 -16.74 -3.18 -7.95
N ILE A 347 -17.43 -3.36 -9.07
CA ILE A 347 -16.92 -4.10 -10.23
C ILE A 347 -17.08 -3.22 -11.48
N SER A 348 -15.99 -3.06 -12.23
CA SER A 348 -16.03 -2.50 -13.58
C SER A 348 -15.74 -3.60 -14.59
N TYR A 349 -16.76 -3.97 -15.37
CA TYR A 349 -16.59 -4.85 -16.52
C TYR A 349 -16.09 -4.05 -17.71
N THR A 350 -14.90 -4.41 -18.19
CA THR A 350 -14.27 -3.69 -19.29
C THR A 350 -13.96 -4.62 -20.45
N PHE A 351 -14.19 -4.13 -21.67
CA PHE A 351 -14.25 -4.90 -22.90
C PHE A 351 -13.32 -4.32 -23.96
N ASP A 352 -12.33 -5.10 -24.39
CA ASP A 352 -11.23 -4.64 -25.24
C ASP A 352 -11.50 -4.91 -26.72
N ASP A 353 -11.02 -4.01 -27.57
CA ASP A 353 -10.95 -4.12 -29.04
C ASP A 353 -12.21 -3.77 -29.85
N GLY A 354 -13.34 -3.46 -29.23
CA GLY A 354 -14.55 -3.05 -29.96
C GLY A 354 -15.13 -4.11 -30.92
N LEU A 355 -15.13 -5.39 -30.50
CA LEU A 355 -15.65 -6.50 -31.29
C LEU A 355 -17.15 -6.37 -31.56
N GLN A 356 -17.62 -6.82 -32.72
CA GLN A 356 -19.04 -6.72 -33.12
C GLN A 356 -20.00 -7.34 -32.08
N GLU A 357 -19.58 -8.40 -31.40
CA GLU A 357 -20.36 -9.12 -30.38
C GLU A 357 -20.52 -8.35 -29.06
N HIS A 358 -19.69 -7.34 -28.82
CA HIS A 358 -19.91 -6.40 -27.72
C HIS A 358 -21.25 -5.69 -27.86
N TYR A 359 -21.63 -5.37 -29.10
CA TYR A 359 -22.94 -4.82 -29.41
C TYR A 359 -24.02 -5.91 -29.53
N THR A 360 -23.78 -6.97 -30.31
CA THR A 360 -24.86 -7.89 -30.68
C THR A 360 -25.24 -8.89 -29.59
N LEU A 361 -24.31 -9.29 -28.73
CA LEU A 361 -24.55 -10.29 -27.67
C LEU A 361 -24.51 -9.68 -26.28
N LEU A 362 -23.47 -8.88 -26.00
CA LEU A 362 -23.19 -8.40 -24.65
C LEU A 362 -24.04 -7.19 -24.24
N PHE A 363 -24.16 -6.17 -25.09
CA PHE A 363 -24.89 -4.95 -24.75
C PHE A 363 -26.36 -5.22 -24.33
N PRO A 364 -27.13 -6.10 -25.00
CA PRO A 364 -28.45 -6.50 -24.53
C PRO A 364 -28.46 -7.15 -23.14
N LYS A 365 -27.41 -7.90 -22.78
CA LYS A 365 -27.27 -8.52 -21.45
C LYS A 365 -26.94 -7.47 -20.39
N LEU A 366 -26.06 -6.52 -20.69
CA LEU A 366 -25.77 -5.40 -19.79
C LEU A 366 -27.04 -4.58 -19.50
N GLU A 367 -27.82 -4.25 -20.53
CA GLU A 367 -29.10 -3.56 -20.37
C GLU A 367 -30.10 -4.38 -19.54
N LYS A 368 -30.18 -5.70 -19.76
CA LYS A 368 -31.05 -6.61 -18.97
C LYS A 368 -30.74 -6.54 -17.46
N TYR A 369 -29.46 -6.48 -17.08
CA TYR A 369 -29.06 -6.45 -15.67
C TYR A 369 -28.95 -5.03 -15.09
N GLY A 370 -29.07 -4.00 -15.94
CA GLY A 370 -28.85 -2.60 -15.57
C GLY A 370 -27.37 -2.27 -15.34
N PHE A 371 -26.45 -3.06 -15.91
CA PHE A 371 -25.01 -2.85 -15.75
C PHE A 371 -24.48 -1.84 -16.75
N LYS A 372 -23.49 -1.06 -16.31
CA LYS A 372 -22.70 -0.18 -17.17
C LYS A 372 -21.26 -0.70 -17.23
N GLY A 373 -20.77 -0.92 -18.43
CA GLY A 373 -19.43 -1.39 -18.74
C GLY A 373 -18.62 -0.35 -19.50
N THR A 374 -17.34 -0.65 -19.65
CA THR A 374 -16.37 0.20 -20.35
C THR A 374 -15.83 -0.51 -21.59
N PHE A 375 -15.82 0.15 -22.73
CA PHE A 375 -15.39 -0.40 -24.01
C PHE A 375 -14.15 0.35 -24.49
N TRP A 376 -13.03 -0.36 -24.61
CA TRP A 376 -11.75 0.18 -25.05
C TRP A 376 -11.63 0.05 -26.57
N ILE A 377 -11.80 1.16 -27.26
CA ILE A 377 -11.85 1.21 -28.72
C ILE A 377 -10.51 1.70 -29.26
N TRP A 378 -9.98 0.98 -30.25
CA TRP A 378 -8.90 1.47 -31.10
C TRP A 378 -9.43 1.76 -32.50
N GLY A 379 -9.54 3.05 -32.82
CA GLY A 379 -10.33 3.54 -33.94
C GLY A 379 -9.89 3.03 -35.31
N LYS A 380 -8.61 2.69 -35.50
CA LYS A 380 -8.11 2.19 -36.78
C LYS A 380 -8.82 0.90 -37.21
N CYS A 381 -9.19 0.01 -36.29
CA CYS A 381 -9.90 -1.21 -36.66
C CYS A 381 -11.36 -0.97 -37.02
N ILE A 382 -11.97 0.10 -36.52
CA ILE A 382 -13.33 0.49 -36.88
C ILE A 382 -13.34 1.15 -38.27
N GLU A 383 -12.34 2.00 -38.55
CA GLU A 383 -12.22 2.75 -39.80
C GLU A 383 -11.67 1.92 -40.98
N ASN A 384 -10.98 0.82 -40.72
CA ASN A 384 -10.28 0.08 -41.76
C ASN A 384 -10.43 -1.43 -41.58
N GLU A 385 -11.18 -2.05 -42.51
CA GLU A 385 -11.40 -3.51 -42.55
C GLU A 385 -10.09 -4.31 -42.55
N SER A 386 -9.05 -3.84 -43.25
CA SER A 386 -7.75 -4.54 -43.26
C SER A 386 -7.07 -4.56 -41.88
N ALA A 387 -7.40 -3.63 -40.98
CA ALA A 387 -6.90 -3.58 -39.62
C ALA A 387 -7.70 -4.47 -38.65
N MET A 388 -8.85 -5.01 -39.06
CA MET A 388 -9.73 -5.79 -38.18
C MET A 388 -9.16 -7.16 -37.77
N GLN A 389 -8.10 -7.63 -38.46
CA GLN A 389 -7.48 -8.94 -38.25
C GLN A 389 -8.48 -10.11 -38.38
N GLY A 390 -9.40 -10.01 -39.35
CA GLY A 390 -10.43 -11.02 -39.60
C GLY A 390 -11.52 -11.11 -38.53
N LYS A 391 -11.56 -10.19 -37.56
CA LYS A 391 -12.57 -10.15 -36.49
C LYS A 391 -13.56 -9.00 -36.74
N PRO A 392 -14.86 -9.28 -36.94
CA PRO A 392 -15.87 -8.23 -37.12
C PRO A 392 -15.84 -7.21 -35.96
N ARG A 393 -15.94 -5.92 -36.31
CA ARG A 393 -15.94 -4.80 -35.35
C ARG A 393 -17.29 -4.12 -35.34
N MET A 394 -17.63 -3.49 -34.22
CA MET A 394 -18.82 -2.63 -34.15
C MET A 394 -18.71 -1.47 -35.15
N SER A 395 -19.84 -1.00 -35.65
CA SER A 395 -19.89 0.26 -36.40
C SER A 395 -19.88 1.46 -35.46
N TRP A 396 -19.52 2.65 -35.95
CA TRP A 396 -19.62 3.87 -35.16
C TRP A 396 -21.04 4.19 -34.70
N ALA A 397 -22.06 3.81 -35.47
CA ALA A 397 -23.45 3.99 -35.06
C ALA A 397 -23.78 3.14 -33.81
N GLN A 398 -23.31 1.89 -33.78
CA GLN A 398 -23.46 0.99 -32.63
C GLN A 398 -22.70 1.50 -31.39
N ILE A 399 -21.45 1.94 -31.59
CA ILE A 399 -20.63 2.53 -30.51
C ILE A 399 -21.30 3.79 -29.95
N LYS A 400 -21.85 4.65 -30.82
CA LYS A 400 -22.57 5.85 -30.40
C LYS A 400 -23.83 5.50 -29.61
N GLU A 401 -24.62 4.54 -30.08
CA GLU A 401 -25.83 4.10 -29.36
C GLU A 401 -25.50 3.60 -27.95
N MET A 402 -24.47 2.75 -27.81
CA MET A 402 -24.01 2.26 -26.51
C MET A 402 -23.56 3.43 -25.61
N SER A 403 -22.83 4.40 -26.17
CA SER A 403 -22.42 5.61 -25.46
C SER A 403 -23.62 6.43 -24.99
N ASP A 404 -24.60 6.68 -25.85
CA ASP A 404 -25.82 7.45 -25.53
C ASP A 404 -26.64 6.76 -24.43
N LYS A 405 -26.60 5.43 -24.39
CA LYS A 405 -27.20 4.57 -23.35
C LYS A 405 -26.38 4.47 -22.06
N GLY A 406 -25.28 5.21 -21.95
CA GLY A 406 -24.48 5.35 -20.73
C GLY A 406 -23.39 4.30 -20.56
N GLN A 407 -23.11 3.47 -21.56
CA GLN A 407 -21.88 2.67 -21.57
C GLN A 407 -20.68 3.62 -21.74
N GLU A 408 -19.56 3.33 -21.09
CA GLU A 408 -18.35 4.12 -21.29
C GLU A 408 -17.64 3.67 -22.57
N ILE A 409 -17.41 4.60 -23.49
CA ILE A 409 -16.56 4.37 -24.66
C ILE A 409 -15.26 5.14 -24.44
N SER A 410 -14.12 4.43 -24.47
CA SER A 410 -12.84 5.03 -24.14
C SER A 410 -11.67 4.47 -24.96
N SER A 411 -10.49 5.04 -24.75
CA SER A 411 -9.37 4.97 -25.69
C SER A 411 -8.47 3.75 -25.44
N HIS A 412 -8.15 3.03 -26.53
CA HIS A 412 -7.23 1.90 -26.56
C HIS A 412 -6.06 2.10 -27.54
N SER A 413 -5.56 3.35 -27.65
CA SER A 413 -4.70 3.84 -28.73
C SER A 413 -5.35 3.80 -30.13
N TRP A 414 -4.73 4.42 -31.13
CA TRP A 414 -5.30 4.47 -32.47
C TRP A 414 -5.15 3.15 -33.22
N SER A 415 -3.94 2.58 -33.24
CA SER A 415 -3.56 1.45 -34.08
C SER A 415 -3.34 0.15 -33.30
N HIS A 416 -3.57 0.15 -31.98
CA HIS A 416 -3.32 -0.99 -31.10
C HIS A 416 -1.86 -1.45 -31.17
N THR A 417 -0.93 -0.50 -31.28
CA THR A 417 0.51 -0.79 -31.24
C THR A 417 1.00 -0.97 -29.81
N ASN A 418 2.10 -1.70 -29.64
CA ASN A 418 2.77 -1.77 -28.35
C ASN A 418 3.49 -0.44 -28.07
N LEU A 419 2.92 0.36 -27.17
CA LEU A 419 3.40 1.73 -26.90
C LEU A 419 4.84 1.80 -26.38
N LYS A 420 5.39 0.70 -25.83
CA LYS A 420 6.81 0.64 -25.41
C LYS A 420 7.78 0.46 -26.57
N ARG A 421 7.29 0.21 -27.79
CA ARG A 421 8.11 -0.04 -28.99
C ARG A 421 8.14 1.13 -29.96
N VAL A 422 7.50 2.25 -29.61
CA VAL A 422 7.42 3.47 -30.42
C VAL A 422 7.96 4.65 -29.61
N SER A 423 8.29 5.74 -30.30
CA SER A 423 8.76 6.97 -29.67
C SER A 423 7.65 7.66 -28.85
N LEU A 424 8.03 8.51 -27.88
CA LEU A 424 7.04 9.24 -27.06
C LEU A 424 6.17 10.20 -27.88
N GLU A 425 6.68 10.72 -29.01
CA GLU A 425 5.86 11.51 -29.94
C GLU A 425 4.84 10.63 -30.67
N GLU A 426 5.22 9.42 -31.07
CA GLU A 426 4.26 8.45 -31.62
C GLU A 426 3.22 8.02 -30.58
N VAL A 427 3.60 7.85 -29.31
CA VAL A 427 2.64 7.59 -28.22
C VAL A 427 1.61 8.72 -28.11
N LYS A 428 2.05 10.00 -28.16
CA LYS A 428 1.12 11.14 -28.15
C LYS A 428 0.18 11.11 -29.35
N MET A 429 0.71 10.88 -30.56
CA MET A 429 -0.10 10.79 -31.78
C MET A 429 -1.12 9.66 -31.71
N GLU A 430 -0.72 8.48 -31.22
CA GLU A 430 -1.61 7.32 -31.03
C GLU A 430 -2.77 7.63 -30.08
N VAL A 431 -2.50 8.35 -28.99
CA VAL A 431 -3.52 8.76 -28.01
C VAL A 431 -4.42 9.85 -28.59
N GLU A 432 -3.84 10.96 -29.05
CA GLU A 432 -4.57 12.14 -29.51
C GLU A 432 -5.45 11.83 -30.72
N LYS A 433 -4.96 11.02 -31.66
CA LYS A 433 -5.74 10.61 -32.83
C LYS A 433 -6.96 9.77 -32.44
N ASN A 434 -6.78 8.82 -31.53
CA ASN A 434 -7.88 7.98 -31.09
C ASN A 434 -8.90 8.75 -30.24
N ASP A 435 -8.42 9.63 -29.37
CA ASP A 435 -9.30 10.48 -28.57
C ASP A 435 -10.15 11.40 -29.47
N SER A 436 -9.54 11.96 -30.52
CA SER A 436 -10.21 12.85 -31.46
C SER A 436 -11.34 12.15 -32.20
N ILE A 437 -11.11 10.94 -32.74
CA ILE A 437 -12.16 10.20 -33.44
C ILE A 437 -13.26 9.72 -32.48
N LEU A 438 -12.91 9.29 -31.26
CA LEU A 438 -13.91 8.89 -30.28
C LEU A 438 -14.81 10.08 -29.89
N TYR A 439 -14.21 11.26 -29.71
CA TYR A 439 -14.97 12.48 -29.47
C TYR A 439 -15.85 12.86 -30.67
N GLU A 440 -15.32 12.81 -31.89
CA GLU A 440 -16.07 13.09 -33.12
C GLU A 440 -17.30 12.19 -33.26
N LYS A 441 -17.14 10.88 -33.01
CA LYS A 441 -18.18 9.88 -33.25
C LYS A 441 -19.18 9.74 -32.09
N THR A 442 -18.77 10.06 -30.86
CA THR A 442 -19.63 9.86 -29.67
C THR A 442 -20.06 11.16 -29.00
N GLY A 443 -19.42 12.29 -29.31
CA GLY A 443 -19.61 13.57 -28.61
C GLY A 443 -19.04 13.60 -27.19
N LYS A 444 -18.32 12.56 -26.75
CA LYS A 444 -17.77 12.43 -25.40
C LYS A 444 -16.26 12.28 -25.44
N ILE A 445 -15.55 13.09 -24.65
CA ILE A 445 -14.09 13.02 -24.54
C ILE A 445 -13.73 11.78 -23.72
N PRO A 446 -12.85 10.89 -24.20
CA PRO A 446 -12.34 9.77 -23.40
C PRO A 446 -11.64 10.27 -22.13
N ARG A 447 -12.18 9.93 -20.96
CA ARG A 447 -11.61 10.31 -19.65
C ARG A 447 -10.80 9.19 -19.00
N THR A 448 -10.64 8.07 -19.70
CA THR A 448 -9.86 6.92 -19.24
C THR A 448 -8.99 6.39 -20.38
N PHE A 449 -8.08 5.47 -20.08
CA PHE A 449 -7.21 4.86 -21.10
C PHE A 449 -6.86 3.43 -20.73
N CYS A 450 -6.81 2.56 -21.73
CA CYS A 450 -6.30 1.21 -21.59
C CYS A 450 -5.13 0.98 -22.55
N TYR A 451 -4.06 0.36 -22.06
CA TYR A 451 -2.84 0.12 -22.82
C TYR A 451 -2.93 -1.16 -23.66
N PRO A 452 -2.79 -1.10 -24.99
CA PRO A 452 -2.60 -2.30 -25.79
C PRO A 452 -1.47 -3.16 -25.23
N PHE A 453 -1.70 -4.47 -25.11
CA PHE A 453 -0.73 -5.42 -24.54
C PHE A 453 -0.29 -5.11 -23.10
N ASN A 454 -1.05 -4.30 -22.35
CA ASN A 454 -0.65 -3.76 -21.04
C ASN A 454 0.73 -3.06 -21.09
N ALA A 455 1.09 -2.48 -22.24
CA ALA A 455 2.40 -1.92 -22.49
C ALA A 455 2.52 -0.49 -21.94
N VAL A 456 2.91 -0.38 -20.66
CA VAL A 456 3.10 0.91 -19.97
C VAL A 456 4.49 1.01 -19.31
N ASN A 457 5.00 2.23 -19.24
CA ASN A 457 6.12 2.66 -18.40
C ASN A 457 5.78 4.06 -17.83
N SER A 458 6.66 4.66 -17.03
CA SER A 458 6.42 5.95 -16.36
C SER A 458 6.15 7.12 -17.33
N ASP A 459 6.83 7.17 -18.46
CA ASP A 459 6.67 8.27 -19.43
C ASP A 459 5.37 8.12 -20.21
N ILE A 460 5.04 6.90 -20.63
CA ILE A 460 3.77 6.57 -21.29
C ILE A 460 2.60 6.83 -20.33
N LEU A 461 2.73 6.44 -19.07
CA LEU A 461 1.73 6.70 -18.03
C LEU A 461 1.48 8.21 -17.87
N LYS A 462 2.54 9.03 -17.87
CA LYS A 462 2.42 10.49 -17.77
C LYS A 462 1.66 11.09 -18.97
N ILE A 463 1.93 10.62 -20.19
CA ILE A 463 1.23 11.07 -21.40
C ILE A 463 -0.24 10.66 -21.34
N THR A 464 -0.49 9.38 -21.11
CA THR A 464 -1.85 8.81 -21.14
C THR A 464 -2.71 9.30 -19.99
N SER A 465 -2.15 9.58 -18.80
CA SER A 465 -2.92 10.10 -17.66
C SER A 465 -3.36 11.56 -17.80
N LYS A 466 -2.82 12.31 -18.77
CA LYS A 466 -3.16 13.73 -18.94
C LYS A 466 -4.65 13.89 -19.25
N ASN A 467 -5.33 14.75 -18.49
CA ASN A 467 -6.76 15.07 -18.63
C ASN A 467 -7.71 13.86 -18.47
N ARG A 468 -7.33 12.88 -17.64
CA ARG A 468 -8.08 11.65 -17.38
C ARG A 468 -8.32 11.41 -15.89
N VAL A 469 -9.39 10.70 -15.58
CA VAL A 469 -9.71 10.25 -14.22
C VAL A 469 -8.94 8.99 -13.84
N GLY A 470 -8.50 8.18 -14.80
CA GLY A 470 -7.69 7.00 -14.54
C GLY A 470 -7.25 6.26 -15.81
N THR A 471 -6.33 5.34 -15.65
CA THR A 471 -5.85 4.44 -16.71
C THR A 471 -5.84 3.02 -16.17
N ARG A 472 -6.22 2.02 -16.97
CA ARG A 472 -6.28 0.62 -16.51
C ARG A 472 -4.87 0.03 -16.44
N THR A 473 -4.26 0.04 -15.25
CA THR A 473 -2.96 -0.58 -14.96
C THR A 473 -3.11 -1.90 -14.20
N GLU A 474 -4.26 -2.12 -13.56
CA GLU A 474 -4.63 -3.36 -12.88
C GLU A 474 -5.92 -3.93 -13.45
N GLN A 475 -6.02 -5.25 -13.49
CA GLN A 475 -7.17 -5.96 -14.04
C GLN A 475 -7.19 -7.42 -13.60
N TYR A 476 -8.39 -8.00 -13.60
CA TYR A 476 -8.65 -9.42 -13.47
C TYR A 476 -9.09 -9.97 -14.84
N PRO A 477 -8.31 -10.86 -15.47
CA PRO A 477 -8.64 -11.37 -16.79
C PRO A 477 -9.81 -12.36 -16.68
N ILE A 478 -10.81 -12.20 -17.55
CA ILE A 478 -11.97 -13.10 -17.64
C ILE A 478 -12.12 -13.54 -19.10
N GLY A 479 -12.14 -14.86 -19.31
CA GLY A 479 -12.19 -15.46 -20.64
C GLY A 479 -12.04 -16.98 -20.59
N GLY A 480 -12.10 -17.63 -21.75
CA GLY A 480 -12.06 -19.09 -21.85
C GLY A 480 -10.69 -19.65 -22.22
N ASP A 481 -10.19 -19.30 -23.39
CA ASP A 481 -9.05 -19.99 -24.02
C ASP A 481 -7.72 -19.86 -23.25
N LYS A 482 -7.48 -18.69 -22.64
CA LYS A 482 -6.26 -18.38 -21.90
C LYS A 482 -6.52 -18.24 -20.41
N SER A 483 -7.57 -17.49 -20.04
CA SER A 483 -7.89 -17.23 -18.62
C SER A 483 -8.54 -18.43 -17.95
N LYS A 484 -9.18 -19.33 -18.72
CA LYS A 484 -9.83 -20.55 -18.23
C LYS A 484 -10.82 -20.28 -17.09
N SER A 485 -11.57 -19.18 -17.21
CA SER A 485 -12.57 -18.81 -16.21
C SER A 485 -13.66 -19.86 -16.13
N THR A 486 -13.86 -20.42 -14.93
CA THR A 486 -14.99 -21.27 -14.57
C THR A 486 -15.97 -20.51 -13.66
N PRO A 487 -17.24 -20.94 -13.54
CA PRO A 487 -18.18 -20.36 -12.58
C PRO A 487 -17.59 -20.25 -11.17
N GLU A 488 -16.90 -21.29 -10.68
CA GLU A 488 -16.29 -21.31 -9.35
C GLU A 488 -15.15 -20.30 -9.20
N SER A 489 -14.34 -20.10 -10.25
CA SER A 489 -13.27 -19.12 -10.24
C SER A 489 -13.80 -17.68 -10.17
N LEU A 490 -14.92 -17.41 -10.84
CA LEU A 490 -15.57 -16.11 -10.85
C LEU A 490 -16.31 -15.84 -9.54
N ASP A 491 -16.95 -16.86 -8.97
CA ASP A 491 -17.58 -16.77 -7.65
C ASP A 491 -16.53 -16.45 -6.56
N LYS A 492 -15.38 -17.15 -6.56
CA LYS A 492 -14.26 -16.86 -5.66
C LYS A 492 -13.71 -15.45 -5.82
N TRP A 493 -13.63 -14.95 -7.06
CA TRP A 493 -13.20 -13.59 -7.32
C TRP A 493 -14.17 -12.58 -6.70
N VAL A 494 -15.48 -12.74 -6.93
CA VAL A 494 -16.51 -11.87 -6.34
C VAL A 494 -16.49 -11.93 -4.81
N GLU A 495 -16.41 -13.13 -4.21
CA GLU A 495 -16.28 -13.30 -2.77
C GLU A 495 -15.06 -12.55 -2.21
N SER A 496 -13.92 -12.63 -2.90
CA SER A 496 -12.72 -11.89 -2.50
C SER A 496 -12.93 -10.38 -2.51
N LEU A 497 -13.67 -9.84 -3.49
CA LEU A 497 -13.97 -8.41 -3.57
C LEU A 497 -14.93 -7.98 -2.46
N VAL A 498 -15.98 -8.76 -2.21
CA VAL A 498 -16.95 -8.48 -1.12
C VAL A 498 -16.25 -8.55 0.24
N ASN A 499 -15.40 -9.54 0.48
CA ASN A 499 -14.70 -9.69 1.76
C ASN A 499 -13.63 -8.62 1.99
N SER A 500 -13.00 -8.12 0.91
CA SER A 500 -11.95 -7.10 1.01
C SER A 500 -12.44 -5.67 0.82
N GLY A 501 -13.68 -5.46 0.35
CA GLY A 501 -14.22 -4.15 -0.01
C GLY A 501 -13.51 -3.46 -1.18
N ARG A 502 -12.78 -4.22 -2.01
CA ARG A 502 -11.94 -3.65 -3.08
C ARG A 502 -12.71 -3.47 -4.40
N TRP A 503 -12.18 -2.59 -5.25
CA TRP A 503 -12.64 -2.43 -6.62
C TRP A 503 -12.04 -3.52 -7.51
N GLY A 504 -12.89 -4.31 -8.16
CA GLY A 504 -12.50 -5.26 -9.19
C GLY A 504 -12.63 -4.69 -10.59
N VAL A 505 -11.59 -4.79 -11.41
CA VAL A 505 -11.62 -4.38 -12.82
C VAL A 505 -11.49 -5.61 -13.71
N ALA A 506 -12.57 -6.05 -14.35
CA ALA A 506 -12.50 -7.18 -15.27
C ALA A 506 -11.99 -6.74 -16.65
N MET A 507 -11.05 -7.51 -17.22
CA MET A 507 -10.66 -7.40 -18.63
C MET A 507 -11.26 -8.58 -19.39
N ILE A 508 -12.14 -8.27 -20.35
CA ILE A 508 -12.78 -9.22 -21.25
C ILE A 508 -12.49 -8.78 -22.67
N HIS A 509 -12.22 -9.72 -23.58
CA HIS A 509 -12.08 -9.41 -25.00
C HIS A 509 -13.25 -10.04 -25.76
N GLY A 510 -13.12 -11.32 -26.11
CA GLY A 510 -14.15 -12.07 -26.80
C GLY A 510 -15.23 -12.64 -25.89
N ILE A 511 -16.45 -12.73 -26.42
CA ILE A 511 -17.56 -13.50 -25.84
C ILE A 511 -17.58 -14.89 -26.47
N SER A 512 -17.76 -14.95 -27.79
CA SER A 512 -17.79 -16.18 -28.60
C SER A 512 -16.66 -16.25 -29.63
N GLN A 513 -16.05 -15.10 -29.95
CA GLN A 513 -14.95 -14.99 -30.90
C GLN A 513 -13.96 -13.92 -30.43
N GLY A 514 -12.77 -13.87 -31.02
CA GLY A 514 -11.76 -12.89 -30.62
C GLY A 514 -10.75 -13.47 -29.64
N TYR A 515 -10.01 -12.59 -28.97
CA TYR A 515 -8.98 -13.04 -28.04
C TYR A 515 -9.63 -13.59 -26.75
N ASP A 516 -9.12 -14.72 -26.25
CA ASP A 516 -9.55 -15.29 -24.95
C ASP A 516 -11.08 -15.45 -24.82
N ALA A 517 -11.77 -15.76 -25.92
CA ALA A 517 -13.21 -15.92 -25.93
C ALA A 517 -13.63 -17.09 -25.02
N PHE A 518 -14.87 -17.06 -24.54
CA PHE A 518 -15.38 -18.15 -23.72
C PHE A 518 -15.68 -19.37 -24.59
N LEU A 519 -15.34 -20.56 -24.09
CA LEU A 519 -15.82 -21.81 -24.69
C LEU A 519 -17.36 -21.91 -24.66
N ASN A 520 -17.97 -21.29 -23.64
CA ASN A 520 -19.41 -21.17 -23.50
C ASN A 520 -19.78 -19.79 -22.89
N PRO A 521 -20.41 -18.87 -23.65
CA PRO A 521 -20.84 -17.57 -23.14
C PRO A 521 -21.78 -17.61 -21.93
N GLU A 522 -22.48 -18.73 -21.70
CA GLU A 522 -23.35 -18.89 -20.53
C GLU A 522 -22.60 -18.72 -19.20
N ILE A 523 -21.29 -19.00 -19.16
CA ILE A 523 -20.46 -18.75 -17.97
C ILE A 523 -20.52 -17.27 -17.56
N LEU A 524 -20.44 -16.35 -18.53
CA LEU A 524 -20.51 -14.91 -18.26
C LEU A 524 -21.94 -14.49 -17.87
N TRP A 525 -22.95 -15.08 -18.48
CA TRP A 525 -24.35 -14.75 -18.17
C TRP A 525 -24.78 -15.22 -16.78
N GLU A 526 -24.33 -16.41 -16.37
CA GLU A 526 -24.52 -16.91 -15.01
C GLU A 526 -23.81 -16.01 -14.00
N HIS A 527 -22.57 -15.62 -14.29
CA HIS A 527 -21.81 -14.69 -13.47
C HIS A 527 -22.54 -13.34 -13.29
N PHE A 528 -23.03 -12.72 -14.37
CA PHE A 528 -23.80 -11.48 -14.27
C PHE A 528 -25.08 -11.65 -13.45
N SER A 529 -25.78 -12.78 -13.59
CA SER A 529 -26.96 -13.08 -12.78
C SER A 529 -26.64 -13.15 -11.30
N LYS A 530 -25.53 -13.82 -10.92
CA LYS A 530 -25.08 -13.91 -9.52
C LYS A 530 -24.65 -12.55 -8.97
N VAL A 531 -23.91 -11.76 -9.74
CA VAL A 531 -23.51 -10.41 -9.30
C VAL A 531 -24.73 -9.50 -9.16
N LYS A 532 -25.73 -9.62 -10.04
CA LYS A 532 -26.99 -8.88 -9.92
C LYS A 532 -27.75 -9.25 -8.64
N ALA A 533 -27.74 -10.53 -8.24
CA ALA A 533 -28.35 -10.96 -6.98
C ALA A 533 -27.66 -10.36 -5.73
N LEU A 534 -26.45 -9.80 -5.88
CA LEU A 534 -25.69 -9.11 -4.84
C LEU A 534 -25.67 -7.58 -5.04
N GLU A 535 -26.63 -7.01 -5.77
CA GLU A 535 -26.65 -5.57 -6.08
C GLU A 535 -26.73 -4.64 -4.87
N ASN A 536 -27.17 -5.15 -3.71
CA ASN A 536 -27.14 -4.44 -2.44
C ASN A 536 -25.73 -4.37 -1.81
N LYS A 537 -24.80 -5.21 -2.27
CA LYS A 537 -23.40 -5.25 -1.82
C LYS A 537 -22.41 -4.78 -2.88
N ILE A 538 -22.76 -4.89 -4.16
CA ILE A 538 -21.83 -4.66 -5.27
C ILE A 538 -22.36 -3.52 -6.15
N TRP A 539 -21.54 -2.48 -6.30
CA TRP A 539 -21.76 -1.47 -7.34
C TRP A 539 -21.12 -1.92 -8.65
N VAL A 540 -21.94 -2.23 -9.66
CA VAL A 540 -21.45 -2.45 -11.03
C VAL A 540 -21.49 -1.12 -11.79
N GLY A 541 -20.33 -0.53 -12.01
CA GLY A 541 -20.18 0.79 -12.65
C GLY A 541 -19.08 0.80 -13.70
N THR A 542 -19.11 1.80 -14.57
CA THR A 542 -18.04 2.00 -15.56
C THR A 542 -16.70 2.25 -14.86
N PHE A 543 -15.59 1.94 -15.54
CA PHE A 543 -14.25 2.24 -15.03
C PHE A 543 -14.10 3.72 -14.69
N ARG A 544 -14.63 4.62 -15.54
CA ARG A 544 -14.62 6.08 -15.27
C ARG A 544 -15.31 6.43 -13.97
N GLU A 545 -16.53 5.94 -13.75
CA GLU A 545 -17.33 6.27 -12.56
C GLU A 545 -16.64 5.78 -11.29
N VAL A 546 -16.20 4.51 -11.25
CA VAL A 546 -15.58 3.96 -10.05
C VAL A 546 -14.21 4.61 -9.78
N ALA A 547 -13.42 4.87 -10.83
CA ALA A 547 -12.13 5.57 -10.70
C ALA A 547 -12.28 7.01 -10.20
N ALA A 548 -13.30 7.73 -10.69
CA ALA A 548 -13.55 9.10 -10.27
C ALA A 548 -14.11 9.14 -8.84
N TYR A 549 -15.15 8.36 -8.55
CA TYR A 549 -15.77 8.27 -7.22
C TYR A 549 -14.75 7.95 -6.12
N THR A 550 -13.90 6.94 -6.33
CA THR A 550 -12.90 6.52 -5.32
C THR A 550 -11.90 7.64 -5.04
N LYS A 551 -11.37 8.30 -6.08
CA LYS A 551 -10.46 9.44 -5.94
C LYS A 551 -11.12 10.66 -5.30
N GLU A 552 -12.35 10.97 -5.68
CA GLU A 552 -13.12 12.08 -5.11
C GLU A 552 -13.42 11.83 -3.63
N ARG A 553 -13.85 10.62 -3.28
CA ARG A 553 -14.07 10.20 -1.89
C ARG A 553 -12.81 10.29 -1.03
N GLU A 554 -11.66 9.86 -1.54
CA GLU A 554 -10.41 9.91 -0.76
C GLU A 554 -9.98 11.36 -0.45
N LYS A 555 -10.33 12.28 -1.35
CA LYS A 555 -9.92 13.69 -1.27
C LYS A 555 -10.95 14.60 -0.63
N ILE A 556 -12.22 14.20 -0.56
CA ILE A 556 -13.25 15.04 0.03
C ILE A 556 -13.04 15.25 1.52
N ARG A 557 -13.39 16.45 1.98
CA ARG A 557 -13.44 16.85 3.37
C ARG A 557 -14.84 17.36 3.68
N LEU A 558 -15.38 17.01 4.83
CA LEU A 558 -16.67 17.51 5.28
C LEU A 558 -16.48 18.46 6.46
N ASN A 559 -17.24 19.53 6.50
CA ASN A 559 -17.47 20.29 7.71
C ASN A 559 -18.88 19.98 8.21
N VAL A 560 -19.00 19.18 9.27
CA VAL A 560 -20.29 18.74 9.83
C VAL A 560 -20.59 19.58 11.07
N LEU A 561 -21.70 20.31 11.03
CA LEU A 561 -22.21 21.10 12.15
C LEU A 561 -23.57 20.55 12.58
N GLU A 562 -23.60 19.90 13.73
CA GLU A 562 -24.85 19.46 14.36
C GLU A 562 -25.67 20.67 14.85
N LYS A 563 -26.99 20.54 14.70
CA LYS A 563 -28.01 21.47 15.15
C LYS A 563 -29.06 20.71 15.93
N GLU A 564 -29.80 21.41 16.79
CA GLU A 564 -30.90 20.84 17.58
C GLU A 564 -31.90 20.03 16.73
N ASN A 565 -32.16 20.48 15.49
CA ASN A 565 -33.10 19.86 14.56
C ASN A 565 -32.44 19.34 13.26
N GLY A 566 -31.17 18.90 13.30
CA GLY A 566 -30.52 18.26 12.15
C GLY A 566 -29.04 18.60 11.96
N TYR A 567 -28.56 18.65 10.73
CA TYR A 567 -27.16 18.95 10.42
C TYR A 567 -27.02 19.99 9.30
N ASN A 568 -25.96 20.77 9.38
CA ASN A 568 -25.41 21.49 8.24
C ASN A 568 -24.07 20.85 7.89
N ILE A 569 -23.96 20.30 6.67
CA ILE A 569 -22.73 19.68 6.18
C ILE A 569 -22.22 20.47 5.00
N THR A 570 -20.97 20.94 5.03
CA THR A 570 -20.36 21.58 3.85
C THR A 570 -19.26 20.69 3.28
N PRO A 571 -19.43 20.16 2.06
CA PRO A 571 -18.38 19.40 1.38
C PRO A 571 -17.31 20.34 0.80
N HIS A 572 -16.06 19.89 0.84
CA HIS A 572 -14.93 20.56 0.22
C HIS A 572 -14.10 19.52 -0.53
N LEU A 573 -14.00 19.68 -1.85
CA LEU A 573 -13.19 18.83 -2.71
C LEU A 573 -12.21 19.69 -3.52
N ASP A 574 -10.91 19.53 -3.25
CA ASP A 574 -9.85 20.21 -3.98
C ASP A 574 -9.30 19.33 -5.10
N MET A 575 -10.09 19.22 -6.17
CA MET A 575 -9.77 18.47 -7.38
C MET A 575 -10.22 19.25 -8.63
N ASN A 576 -9.77 18.81 -9.81
CA ASN A 576 -10.19 19.43 -11.07
C ASN A 576 -11.68 19.14 -11.32
N ALA A 577 -12.53 20.14 -11.05
CA ALA A 577 -13.98 20.09 -11.21
C ALA A 577 -14.49 19.90 -12.66
N GLN A 578 -13.60 19.91 -13.67
CA GLN A 578 -13.96 19.55 -15.05
C GLN A 578 -13.71 18.06 -15.36
N LEU A 579 -12.97 17.36 -14.49
CA LEU A 579 -12.61 15.94 -14.66
C LEU A 579 -13.30 15.05 -13.63
N PHE A 580 -13.34 15.53 -12.39
CA PHE A 580 -13.89 14.84 -11.23
C PHE A 580 -15.22 15.52 -10.90
N THR A 581 -16.31 14.82 -11.17
CA THR A 581 -17.67 15.35 -11.11
C THR A 581 -18.66 14.32 -10.57
N GLU A 582 -18.18 13.19 -10.05
CA GLU A 582 -19.08 12.14 -9.58
C GLU A 582 -19.81 12.60 -8.31
N PRO A 583 -21.15 12.52 -8.29
CA PRO A 583 -21.88 12.64 -7.04
C PRO A 583 -21.37 11.57 -6.07
N LEU A 584 -21.13 11.98 -4.83
CA LEU A 584 -20.75 11.06 -3.76
C LEU A 584 -21.98 10.70 -2.94
N THR A 585 -22.02 9.49 -2.39
CA THR A 585 -23.13 9.08 -1.52
C THR A 585 -22.78 9.41 -0.07
N MET A 586 -23.58 10.26 0.56
CA MET A 586 -23.54 10.48 2.00
C MET A 586 -24.36 9.40 2.70
N VAL A 587 -23.91 8.95 3.86
CA VAL A 587 -24.61 8.04 4.75
C VAL A 587 -24.82 8.73 6.09
N LEU A 588 -26.06 8.73 6.55
CA LEU A 588 -26.46 9.15 7.88
C LEU A 588 -26.90 7.93 8.69
N LYS A 589 -26.12 7.47 9.67
CA LYS A 589 -26.54 6.40 10.60
C LYS A 589 -27.25 6.99 11.81
N SER A 590 -28.02 6.17 12.51
CA SER A 590 -28.62 6.51 13.82
C SER A 590 -29.61 7.69 13.83
N VAL A 591 -29.87 8.31 12.66
CA VAL A 591 -30.89 9.35 12.48
C VAL A 591 -32.26 8.76 12.14
N GLY A 592 -32.33 7.47 11.78
CA GLY A 592 -33.57 6.73 11.55
C GLY A 592 -34.59 7.46 10.66
N ASN A 593 -35.88 7.36 11.01
CA ASN A 593 -36.97 8.07 10.34
C ASN A 593 -37.05 9.57 10.69
N ARG A 594 -36.09 10.12 11.46
CA ARG A 594 -36.17 11.51 11.92
C ARG A 594 -35.91 12.49 10.80
N VAL A 595 -35.24 12.13 9.70
CA VAL A 595 -34.98 13.10 8.62
C VAL A 595 -36.27 13.38 7.83
N SER A 596 -36.68 14.65 7.86
CA SER A 596 -37.83 15.16 7.10
C SER A 596 -37.43 15.65 5.72
N GLU A 597 -36.25 16.27 5.59
CA GLU A 597 -35.78 16.87 4.34
C GLU A 597 -34.25 16.97 4.30
N ILE A 598 -33.67 16.77 3.12
CA ILE A 598 -32.28 17.13 2.82
C ILE A 598 -32.24 18.04 1.58
N ARG A 599 -31.49 19.14 1.66
CA ARG A 599 -31.28 20.06 0.55
C ARG A 599 -29.80 20.36 0.35
N GLN A 600 -29.38 20.54 -0.89
CA GLN A 600 -28.10 21.16 -1.23
C GLN A 600 -28.34 22.24 -2.28
N ASP A 601 -27.75 23.42 -2.10
CA ASP A 601 -27.92 24.57 -3.00
C ASP A 601 -29.39 24.89 -3.30
N GLY A 602 -30.24 24.79 -2.27
CA GLY A 602 -31.68 25.02 -2.34
C GLY A 602 -32.50 23.89 -3.00
N LYS A 603 -31.86 22.88 -3.61
CA LYS A 603 -32.54 21.74 -4.24
C LYS A 603 -32.75 20.61 -3.23
N LYS A 604 -33.95 20.04 -3.21
CA LYS A 604 -34.25 18.84 -2.41
C LYS A 604 -33.54 17.63 -3.02
N LEU A 605 -32.79 16.89 -2.20
CA LEU A 605 -32.10 15.66 -2.60
C LEU A 605 -33.01 14.45 -2.40
N PHE A 606 -32.80 13.42 -3.21
CA PHE A 606 -33.49 12.15 -3.07
C PHE A 606 -32.94 11.39 -1.86
N LEU A 607 -33.84 10.81 -1.06
CA LEU A 607 -33.52 10.10 0.18
C LEU A 607 -33.82 8.62 -0.03
N GLU A 608 -32.79 7.79 0.09
CA GLU A 608 -32.94 6.35 0.22
C GLU A 608 -32.93 5.99 1.70
N LYS A 609 -33.96 5.28 2.15
CA LYS A 609 -34.05 4.77 3.53
C LYS A 609 -33.68 3.30 3.53
N ASP A 610 -32.72 2.93 4.38
CA ASP A 610 -32.33 1.54 4.59
C ASP A 610 -32.27 1.29 6.10
N ALA A 611 -33.17 0.46 6.64
CA ALA A 611 -33.31 0.06 8.04
C ALA A 611 -32.94 1.10 9.14
N ASP A 612 -31.64 1.31 9.38
CA ASP A 612 -31.01 2.16 10.40
C ASP A 612 -30.30 3.42 9.85
N LYS A 613 -30.34 3.65 8.53
CA LYS A 613 -29.60 4.69 7.82
C LYS A 613 -30.44 5.43 6.78
N ILE A 614 -29.95 6.61 6.43
CA ILE A 614 -30.40 7.38 5.27
C ILE A 614 -29.22 7.63 4.35
N LEU A 615 -29.43 7.40 3.06
CA LEU A 615 -28.46 7.67 2.01
C LEU A 615 -28.97 8.74 1.07
N PHE A 616 -28.05 9.56 0.57
CA PHE A 616 -28.35 10.51 -0.49
C PHE A 616 -27.07 10.86 -1.26
N ASP A 617 -27.21 11.02 -2.57
CA ASP A 617 -26.12 11.52 -3.41
C ASP A 617 -26.05 13.06 -3.31
N PHE A 618 -24.84 13.59 -3.20
CA PHE A 618 -24.58 15.04 -3.13
C PHE A 618 -23.48 15.45 -4.11
N ASN A 619 -23.50 16.72 -4.51
CA ASN A 619 -22.45 17.32 -5.33
C ASN A 619 -21.25 17.64 -4.43
N PRO A 620 -20.06 17.06 -4.66
CA PRO A 620 -18.89 17.31 -3.82
C PRO A 620 -18.32 18.73 -3.93
N TYR A 621 -18.68 19.49 -4.99
CA TYR A 621 -18.36 20.91 -5.16
C TYR A 621 -19.54 21.84 -4.83
N GLY A 622 -20.67 21.25 -4.42
CA GLY A 622 -21.86 22.01 -4.05
C GLY A 622 -21.67 22.75 -2.73
N GLY A 623 -22.57 23.67 -2.44
CA GLY A 623 -22.59 24.37 -1.16
C GLY A 623 -23.08 23.49 -0.01
N MET A 624 -23.48 24.15 1.07
CA MET A 624 -23.97 23.52 2.28
C MET A 624 -25.17 22.61 2.01
N ILE A 625 -25.08 21.39 2.54
CA ILE A 625 -26.15 20.41 2.65
C ILE A 625 -26.87 20.65 3.98
N GLN A 626 -28.17 20.95 3.91
CA GLN A 626 -29.04 21.14 5.06
C GLN A 626 -29.87 19.87 5.27
N ILE A 627 -29.73 19.25 6.42
CA ILE A 627 -30.51 18.09 6.85
C ILE A 627 -31.42 18.55 7.98
N ARG A 628 -32.73 18.31 7.84
CA ARG A 628 -33.73 18.65 8.85
C ARG A 628 -34.34 17.40 9.44
N PHE A 629 -34.54 17.42 10.75
CA PHE A 629 -35.30 16.40 11.45
C PHE A 629 -36.79 16.77 11.55
N ILE A 630 -37.63 15.78 11.87
CA ILE A 630 -39.07 15.91 12.19
C ILE A 630 -39.23 16.54 13.57
#